data_AF-A0A368GC77-F1
#
_entry.id   AF-A0A368GC77-F1
#
_cell.length_a   1.000
_cell.length_b   1.000
_cell.length_c   1.000
_cell.angle_alpha   90.00
_cell.angle_beta   90.00
_cell.angle_gamma   90.00
#
_symmetry.space_group_name_H-M   'P 1'
#
loop_
_entity.id
_entity.type
_entity.pdbx_description
1 polymer ?
#
loop_
_entity_poly.entity_id
_entity_poly.type
_entity_poly.pdbx_seq_one_letter_code
_entity_poly.pdbx_strand_id
1 'polypeptide(L)'
;MFKDFLYANDDYSIRINDAWIVFSYWRYVPGRKVCFKSNASRLHLSLNGLQLHVYNRVQRYKEIAKLFRMEKIFGEETEVKKQLPIDNAAPSAYWDRIWSLVGVIKLDIWSGRIVVGNRLLPYMLVVSLENMNSKVRLRESAADRALLSVEGQAESVRAAFLKHPDYEGAPHKDPPRTMGDGFAILQSALLHFFYHQDILGYVTVDEQSTATQRPIWESIWRFDHNTVISYGPWAEHQRALLYSFFFPSDYQTVVPDELPKRGKRRIHIMHDVRISLLKETAVDIWFMRGDQLESVHSRCQPGSTIDVRQF
;
A
#
# COMPACT_ATOMS: atom_id res chain seq x y z
N MET A 1 23.93 6.01 11.38
CA MET A 1 22.91 7.08 11.28
C MET A 1 23.09 7.70 9.92
N PHE A 2 22.01 7.82 9.15
CA PHE A 2 22.02 8.60 7.92
C PHE A 2 21.05 9.77 8.09
N LYS A 3 21.43 10.90 7.51
CA LYS A 3 20.68 12.14 7.53
C LYS A 3 20.37 12.55 6.10
N ASP A 4 19.25 13.23 5.90
CA ASP A 4 18.83 13.83 4.65
C ASP A 4 18.94 12.87 3.45
N PHE A 5 18.40 11.67 3.62
CA PHE A 5 18.36 10.70 2.54
C PHE A 5 17.30 11.09 1.53
N LEU A 6 17.71 11.29 0.28
CA LEU A 6 16.84 11.56 -0.86
C LEU A 6 17.12 10.51 -1.95
N TYR A 7 16.07 9.80 -2.35
CA TYR A 7 16.06 8.98 -3.53
C TYR A 7 14.89 9.42 -4.42
N ALA A 8 15.13 9.63 -5.71
CA ALA A 8 14.09 10.04 -6.65
C ALA A 8 14.32 9.34 -7.99
N ASN A 9 13.21 8.96 -8.64
CA ASN A 9 13.24 8.37 -9.98
C ASN A 9 12.18 9.06 -10.88
N ASP A 10 11.73 8.44 -11.97
CA ASP A 10 10.64 9.01 -12.78
C ASP A 10 9.23 8.75 -12.22
N ASP A 11 9.10 7.81 -11.26
CA ASP A 11 7.81 7.36 -10.71
C ASP A 11 7.53 7.83 -9.28
N TYR A 12 8.55 7.80 -8.42
CA TYR A 12 8.41 8.13 -7.00
C TYR A 12 9.71 8.67 -6.40
N SER A 13 9.57 9.40 -5.30
CA SER A 13 10.67 9.87 -4.48
C SER A 13 10.46 9.52 -3.01
N ILE A 14 11.57 9.26 -2.33
CA ILE A 14 11.63 8.93 -0.91
C ILE A 14 12.57 9.95 -0.27
N ARG A 15 12.08 10.64 0.75
CA ARG A 15 12.87 11.53 1.61
C ARG A 15 12.81 11.04 3.05
N ILE A 16 13.94 11.06 3.73
CA ILE A 16 14.04 10.70 5.15
C ILE A 16 14.99 11.70 5.80
N ASN A 17 14.52 12.37 6.86
CA ASN A 17 15.31 13.41 7.54
C ASN A 17 16.43 12.77 8.38
N ASP A 18 16.07 11.83 9.25
CA ASP A 18 17.03 11.08 10.06
C ASP A 18 16.64 9.61 10.11
N ALA A 19 17.63 8.73 10.11
CA ALA A 19 17.37 7.32 10.32
C ALA A 19 18.53 6.55 10.94
N TRP A 20 18.13 5.51 11.67
CA TRP A 20 19.00 4.59 12.38
C TRP A 20 18.71 3.16 11.93
N ILE A 21 19.79 2.46 11.60
CA ILE A 21 19.78 1.02 11.38
C ILE A 21 20.64 0.43 12.48
N VAL A 22 20.02 -0.35 13.36
CA VAL A 22 20.70 -1.05 14.44
C VAL A 22 20.68 -2.53 14.12
N PHE A 23 21.88 -3.09 13.90
CA PHE A 23 22.05 -4.52 13.70
C PHE A 23 22.73 -5.15 14.92
N SER A 24 21.96 -5.90 15.71
CA SER A 24 22.40 -6.55 16.95
C SER A 24 22.77 -8.02 16.73
N TYR A 25 23.90 -8.28 16.07
CA TYR A 25 24.31 -9.64 15.65
C TYR A 25 24.41 -10.66 16.81
N TRP A 26 24.73 -10.19 18.02
CA TRP A 26 24.90 -11.02 19.22
C TRP A 26 23.59 -11.61 19.77
N ARG A 27 22.42 -11.09 19.36
CA ARG A 27 21.14 -11.64 19.83
C ARG A 27 20.93 -13.04 19.27
N TYR A 28 20.56 -13.99 20.13
CA TYR A 28 20.21 -15.33 19.68
C TYR A 28 18.88 -15.32 18.92
N VAL A 29 18.92 -15.75 17.66
CA VAL A 29 17.73 -16.05 16.85
C VAL A 29 17.78 -17.56 16.60
N PRO A 30 16.73 -18.32 16.98
CA PRO A 30 16.75 -19.77 16.84
C PRO A 30 16.94 -20.14 15.36
N GLY A 31 18.10 -20.73 15.06
CA GLY A 31 18.55 -20.96 13.70
C GLY A 31 18.11 -22.32 13.16
N ARG A 32 17.46 -22.30 11.99
CA ARG A 32 17.48 -23.27 10.87
C ARG A 32 16.19 -23.26 10.04
N LYS A 33 15.12 -22.65 10.54
CA LYS A 33 13.87 -22.46 9.79
C LYS A 33 13.66 -20.99 9.49
N VAL A 34 13.16 -20.69 8.30
CA VAL A 34 12.76 -19.33 7.86
C VAL A 34 11.59 -18.80 8.70
N CYS A 35 10.87 -19.70 9.38
CA CYS A 35 9.72 -19.37 10.20
C CYS A 35 10.11 -19.31 11.69
N PHE A 36 9.98 -18.12 12.29
CA PHE A 36 10.37 -17.88 13.67
C PHE A 36 9.14 -17.86 14.59
N LYS A 37 9.13 -18.74 15.60
CA LYS A 37 8.20 -18.64 16.73
C LYS A 37 8.67 -17.62 17.78
N SER A 38 9.93 -17.20 17.71
CA SER A 38 10.53 -16.23 18.65
C SER A 38 10.36 -14.79 18.15
N ASN A 39 10.16 -13.86 19.08
CA ASN A 39 10.11 -12.42 18.83
C ASN A 39 11.50 -11.76 18.82
N ALA A 40 12.57 -12.56 18.82
CA ALA A 40 13.94 -12.05 18.74
C ALA A 40 14.17 -11.34 17.40
N SER A 41 14.71 -10.12 17.50
CA SER A 41 14.98 -9.24 16.36
C SER A 41 16.44 -8.79 16.42
N ARG A 42 17.15 -8.97 15.31
CA ARG A 42 18.51 -8.47 15.12
C ARG A 42 18.55 -7.18 14.31
N LEU A 43 17.52 -6.86 13.55
CA LEU A 43 17.44 -5.63 12.75
C LEU A 43 16.34 -4.72 13.28
N HIS A 44 16.74 -3.53 13.68
CA HIS A 44 15.83 -2.45 14.05
C HIS A 44 16.10 -1.25 13.16
N LEU A 45 15.07 -0.86 12.43
CA LEU A 45 15.03 0.32 11.58
C LEU A 45 14.21 1.38 12.30
N SER A 46 14.76 2.58 12.46
CA SER A 46 14.03 3.71 12.99
C SER A 46 14.19 4.89 12.04
N LEU A 47 13.08 5.40 11.53
CA LEU A 47 13.01 6.45 10.51
C LEU A 47 12.27 7.66 11.08
N ASN A 48 12.79 8.85 10.80
CA ASN A 48 12.16 10.12 11.15
C ASN A 48 11.90 10.94 9.88
N GLY A 49 10.70 11.53 9.79
CA GLY A 49 10.28 12.35 8.67
C GLY A 49 10.26 11.59 7.34
N LEU A 50 9.80 10.32 7.32
CA LEU A 50 9.65 9.57 6.08
C LEU A 50 8.62 10.25 5.18
N GLN A 51 9.02 10.66 3.98
CA GLN A 51 8.12 11.18 2.96
C GLN A 51 8.25 10.31 1.71
N LEU A 52 7.17 9.62 1.35
CA LEU A 52 7.06 8.89 0.09
C LEU A 52 6.13 9.68 -0.84
N HIS A 53 6.65 10.18 -1.95
CA HIS A 53 5.85 10.86 -2.96
C HIS A 53 5.79 10.03 -4.24
N VAL A 54 4.61 9.53 -4.56
CA VAL A 54 4.31 8.79 -5.80
C VAL A 54 3.65 9.77 -6.78
N TYR A 55 4.32 10.04 -7.90
CA TYR A 55 3.86 11.03 -8.88
C TYR A 55 3.53 10.42 -10.23
N ASN A 56 4.17 9.32 -10.65
CA ASN A 56 3.90 8.68 -11.93
C ASN A 56 3.89 7.15 -11.86
N ARG A 57 3.41 6.56 -12.94
CA ARG A 57 3.61 5.15 -13.29
C ARG A 57 4.03 5.02 -14.75
N VAL A 58 5.20 5.59 -15.07
CA VAL A 58 5.74 5.75 -16.42
C VAL A 58 5.74 4.43 -17.19
N GLN A 59 6.06 3.31 -16.54
CA GLN A 59 6.05 2.00 -17.20
C GLN A 59 4.69 1.66 -17.84
N ARG A 60 3.57 1.96 -17.14
CA ARG A 60 2.22 1.69 -17.66
C ARG A 60 1.90 2.57 -18.87
N TYR A 61 2.32 3.83 -18.84
CA TYR A 61 2.17 4.73 -19.98
C TYR A 61 3.04 4.32 -21.17
N LYS A 62 4.25 3.83 -20.93
CA LYS A 62 5.11 3.27 -21.99
C LYS A 62 4.45 2.05 -22.63
N GLU A 63 3.90 1.13 -21.85
CA GLU A 63 3.15 -0.03 -22.37
C GLU A 63 1.98 0.42 -23.25
N ILE A 64 1.18 1.38 -22.80
CA ILE A 64 0.06 1.93 -23.58
C ILE A 64 0.55 2.60 -24.87
N ALA A 65 1.60 3.42 -24.81
CA ALA A 65 2.14 4.08 -26.00
C ALA A 65 2.64 3.09 -27.05
N LYS A 66 3.21 1.95 -26.61
CA LYS A 66 3.57 0.84 -27.52
C LYS A 66 2.36 0.25 -28.22
N LEU A 67 1.27 0.04 -27.48
CA LEU A 67 0.02 -0.48 -28.05
C LEU A 67 -0.55 0.44 -29.13
N PHE A 68 -0.48 1.75 -28.93
CA PHE A 68 -0.96 2.75 -29.89
C PHE A 68 0.07 3.19 -30.93
N ARG A 69 1.28 2.57 -30.96
CA ARG A 69 2.40 2.94 -31.85
C ARG A 69 2.85 4.40 -31.71
N MET A 70 2.72 4.96 -30.50
CA MET A 70 3.12 6.32 -30.12
C MET A 70 4.41 6.36 -29.30
N GLU A 71 5.32 5.40 -29.55
CA GLU A 71 6.55 5.23 -28.78
C GLU A 71 7.48 6.46 -28.84
N LYS A 72 7.41 7.21 -29.95
CA LYS A 72 8.19 8.43 -30.18
C LYS A 72 7.96 9.52 -29.14
N ILE A 73 6.86 9.49 -28.39
CA ILE A 73 6.57 10.43 -27.30
C ILE A 73 7.58 10.29 -26.15
N PHE A 74 8.12 9.09 -25.93
CA PHE A 74 9.04 8.79 -24.82
C PHE A 74 10.53 8.83 -25.22
N GLY A 75 10.84 9.24 -26.47
CA GLY A 75 12.20 9.23 -27.04
C GLY A 75 12.66 7.86 -27.53
N GLU A 76 13.70 7.81 -28.39
CA GLU A 76 14.28 6.56 -28.93
C GLU A 76 15.04 5.73 -27.87
N GLU A 77 15.36 6.33 -26.72
CA GLU A 77 16.02 5.65 -25.62
C GLU A 77 15.01 5.12 -24.60
N THR A 78 14.39 3.98 -24.88
CA THR A 78 14.32 2.93 -23.85
C THR A 78 13.86 1.65 -24.48
N GLU A 79 14.81 0.73 -24.67
CA GLU A 79 14.48 -0.68 -24.53
C GLU A 79 13.66 -0.79 -23.25
N VAL A 80 12.36 -1.08 -23.39
CA VAL A 80 11.59 -1.60 -22.26
C VAL A 80 12.39 -2.83 -21.87
N LYS A 81 13.11 -2.73 -20.74
CA LYS A 81 13.70 -3.89 -20.09
C LYS A 81 12.56 -4.89 -20.10
N LYS A 82 12.68 -5.93 -20.94
CA LYS A 82 11.77 -7.06 -20.96
C LYS A 82 11.51 -7.36 -19.50
N GLN A 83 10.24 -7.47 -19.11
CA GLN A 83 9.88 -8.03 -17.81
C GLN A 83 10.86 -9.17 -17.58
N LEU A 84 11.67 -9.03 -16.52
CA LEU A 84 12.69 -10.03 -16.20
C LEU A 84 11.98 -11.38 -16.29
N PRO A 85 12.57 -12.37 -17.00
CA PRO A 85 11.95 -13.66 -17.14
C PRO A 85 11.50 -14.13 -15.76
N ILE A 86 10.23 -14.50 -15.64
CA ILE A 86 9.64 -15.08 -14.43
C ILE A 86 10.65 -16.09 -13.90
N ASP A 87 11.19 -15.80 -12.70
CA ASP A 87 12.31 -16.47 -12.06
C ASP A 87 12.31 -17.99 -12.29
N ASN A 88 13.14 -18.44 -13.23
CA ASN A 88 13.49 -19.85 -13.41
C ASN A 88 14.83 -20.15 -12.70
N ALA A 89 15.04 -19.70 -11.45
CA ALA A 89 15.98 -20.30 -10.47
C ALA A 89 16.12 -19.47 -9.16
N ALA A 90 15.74 -20.08 -8.04
CA ALA A 90 15.99 -19.78 -6.62
C ALA A 90 16.66 -18.43 -6.21
N PRO A 91 15.97 -17.29 -6.28
CA PRO A 91 16.28 -16.12 -5.41
C PRO A 91 16.06 -16.46 -3.92
N SER A 92 15.36 -17.56 -3.65
CA SER A 92 14.91 -18.00 -2.33
C SER A 92 16.04 -18.13 -1.32
N ALA A 93 17.14 -18.80 -1.67
CA ALA A 93 18.16 -19.18 -0.69
C ALA A 93 18.91 -17.99 -0.09
N TYR A 94 19.18 -16.94 -0.87
CA TYR A 94 19.81 -15.72 -0.37
C TYR A 94 18.88 -14.97 0.59
N TRP A 95 17.62 -14.80 0.19
CA TRP A 95 16.62 -14.18 1.05
C TRP A 95 16.35 -15.02 2.31
N ASP A 96 16.34 -16.34 2.22
CA ASP A 96 16.24 -17.24 3.38
C ASP A 96 17.41 -17.07 4.34
N ARG A 97 18.63 -16.88 3.81
CA ARG A 97 19.80 -16.56 4.62
C ARG A 97 19.68 -15.21 5.31
N ILE A 98 19.17 -14.18 4.62
CA ILE A 98 18.89 -12.88 5.25
C ILE A 98 17.84 -13.03 6.36
N TRP A 99 16.73 -13.69 6.09
CA TRP A 99 15.66 -13.87 7.06
C TRP A 99 16.09 -14.71 8.27
N SER A 100 16.91 -15.74 8.05
CA SER A 100 17.56 -16.52 9.13
C SER A 100 18.63 -15.75 9.90
N LEU A 101 19.30 -14.80 9.25
CA LEU A 101 20.23 -13.92 9.94
C LEU A 101 19.49 -12.89 10.78
N VAL A 102 18.42 -12.29 10.27
CA VAL A 102 17.78 -11.11 10.85
C VAL A 102 16.67 -11.46 11.85
N GLY A 103 15.93 -12.54 11.59
CA GLY A 103 14.72 -12.90 12.33
C GLY A 103 13.61 -11.88 12.09
N VAL A 104 12.99 -11.40 13.15
CA VAL A 104 11.97 -10.34 13.08
C VAL A 104 12.64 -9.00 12.78
N ILE A 105 12.10 -8.24 11.84
CA ILE A 105 12.52 -6.85 11.56
C ILE A 105 11.59 -5.93 12.33
N LYS A 106 12.15 -5.04 13.15
CA LYS A 106 11.40 -3.96 13.79
C LYS A 106 11.56 -2.69 12.98
N LEU A 107 10.45 -2.03 12.65
CA LEU A 107 10.43 -0.78 11.92
C LEU A 107 9.62 0.24 12.71
N ASP A 108 10.29 1.29 13.18
CA ASP A 108 9.67 2.41 13.85
C ASP A 108 9.74 3.65 12.95
N ILE A 109 8.63 4.32 12.72
CA ILE A 109 8.56 5.58 11.96
C ILE A 109 7.96 6.64 12.86
N TRP A 110 8.74 7.67 13.19
CA TRP A 110 8.29 8.71 14.12
C TRP A 110 7.30 9.67 13.46
N SER A 111 7.58 10.06 12.22
CA SER A 111 6.68 10.86 11.39
C SER A 111 6.76 10.33 9.97
N GLY A 112 5.59 10.06 9.38
CA GLY A 112 5.46 9.50 8.04
C GLY A 112 4.43 10.27 7.23
N ARG A 113 4.73 10.48 5.95
CA ARG A 113 3.82 11.06 4.98
C ARG A 113 3.93 10.33 3.65
N ILE A 114 2.79 9.89 3.14
CA ILE A 114 2.65 9.33 1.80
C ILE A 114 1.84 10.33 0.99
N VAL A 115 2.42 10.81 -0.11
CA VAL A 115 1.79 11.75 -1.04
C VAL A 115 1.59 11.02 -2.35
N VAL A 116 0.37 10.99 -2.85
CA VAL A 116 0.02 10.41 -4.14
C VAL A 116 -0.59 11.51 -4.99
N GLY A 117 0.09 11.89 -6.06
CA GLY A 117 -0.38 12.95 -6.93
C GLY A 117 0.74 13.58 -7.74
N ASN A 118 0.35 14.28 -8.79
CA ASN A 118 1.24 14.90 -9.77
C ASN A 118 0.82 16.36 -9.97
N ARG A 119 1.74 17.23 -10.41
CA ARG A 119 1.45 18.60 -10.83
C ARG A 119 0.40 18.71 -11.94
N LEU A 120 0.11 17.63 -12.65
CA LEU A 120 -0.94 17.55 -13.65
C LEU A 120 -2.34 17.36 -13.06
N LEU A 121 -2.44 17.10 -11.75
CA LEU A 121 -3.69 16.88 -11.04
C LEU A 121 -3.96 18.02 -10.06
N PRO A 122 -5.22 18.47 -9.93
CA PRO A 122 -5.58 19.56 -9.03
C PRO A 122 -5.40 19.23 -7.55
N TYR A 123 -5.59 17.96 -7.18
CA TYR A 123 -5.50 17.47 -5.81
C TYR A 123 -4.59 16.26 -5.70
N MET A 124 -3.95 16.14 -4.54
CA MET A 124 -3.12 15.01 -4.14
C MET A 124 -3.75 14.32 -2.95
N LEU A 125 -3.64 12.99 -2.89
CA LEU A 125 -3.95 12.24 -1.68
C LEU A 125 -2.74 12.26 -0.76
N VAL A 126 -2.89 12.82 0.43
CA VAL A 126 -1.86 12.86 1.45
C VAL A 126 -2.31 12.04 2.65
N VAL A 127 -1.54 10.99 2.96
CA VAL A 127 -1.70 10.16 4.15
C VAL A 127 -0.55 10.48 5.10
N SER A 128 -0.84 11.07 6.25
CA SER A 128 0.11 11.31 7.31
C SER A 128 -0.13 10.37 8.49
N LEU A 129 0.95 10.00 9.17
CA LEU A 129 0.94 9.19 10.38
C LEU A 129 2.07 9.62 11.30
N GLU A 130 1.89 9.35 12.59
CA GLU A 130 2.88 9.61 13.64
C GLU A 130 3.12 8.31 14.44
N ASN A 131 4.31 8.19 15.03
CA ASN A 131 4.66 7.11 15.95
C ASN A 131 4.25 5.70 15.49
N MET A 132 4.54 5.34 14.24
CA MET A 132 4.28 3.99 13.75
C MET A 132 5.31 3.01 14.33
N ASN A 133 4.83 1.94 14.95
CA ASN A 133 5.65 0.78 15.33
C ASN A 133 5.17 -0.42 14.52
N SER A 134 6.06 -1.09 13.79
CA SER A 134 5.73 -2.30 13.07
C SER A 134 6.79 -3.38 13.19
N LYS A 135 6.33 -4.63 13.04
CA LYS A 135 7.14 -5.83 13.08
C LYS A 135 6.87 -6.63 11.82
N VAL A 136 7.92 -6.94 11.09
CA VAL A 136 7.88 -7.80 9.91
C VAL A 136 8.49 -9.14 10.26
N ARG A 137 7.77 -10.23 10.00
CA ARG A 137 8.21 -11.59 10.27
C ARG A 137 7.74 -12.56 9.21
N LEU A 138 8.45 -13.68 9.08
CA LEU A 138 8.03 -14.83 8.30
C LEU A 138 7.48 -15.92 9.22
N ARG A 139 6.32 -16.45 8.85
CA ARG A 139 5.59 -17.53 9.54
C ARG A 139 5.44 -18.74 8.62
N GLU A 140 5.09 -19.88 9.20
CA GLU A 140 4.79 -21.10 8.43
C GLU A 140 3.50 -20.89 7.64
N SER A 141 3.50 -21.24 6.36
CA SER A 141 2.32 -21.26 5.50
C SER A 141 1.87 -22.71 5.29
N ALA A 142 0.56 -22.91 5.07
CA ALA A 142 -0.02 -24.24 4.92
C ALA A 142 0.29 -24.86 3.55
N ALA A 143 0.36 -24.05 2.50
CA ALA A 143 0.47 -24.50 1.11
C ALA A 143 1.53 -23.76 0.29
N ASP A 144 2.19 -22.76 0.89
CA ASP A 144 3.22 -21.94 0.26
C ASP A 144 4.51 -21.93 1.08
N ARG A 145 5.55 -21.24 0.59
CA ARG A 145 6.89 -21.34 1.18
C ARG A 145 6.96 -20.73 2.59
N ALA A 146 6.34 -19.57 2.77
CA ALA A 146 6.27 -18.85 4.03
C ALA A 146 5.17 -17.79 3.95
N LEU A 147 4.65 -17.39 5.10
CA LEU A 147 3.69 -16.29 5.24
C LEU A 147 4.43 -15.04 5.73
N LEU A 148 4.49 -14.00 4.90
CA LEU A 148 4.91 -12.67 5.31
C LEU A 148 3.83 -12.07 6.20
N SER A 149 4.20 -11.65 7.41
CA SER A 149 3.32 -11.06 8.40
C SER A 149 3.92 -9.73 8.85
N VAL A 150 3.20 -8.66 8.54
CA VAL A 150 3.51 -7.30 8.99
C VAL A 150 2.42 -6.89 9.96
N GLU A 151 2.80 -6.56 11.18
CA GLU A 151 1.86 -6.16 12.22
C GLU A 151 2.37 -4.90 12.87
N GLY A 152 1.50 -3.91 13.03
CA GLY A 152 1.91 -2.64 13.60
C GLY A 152 0.76 -1.80 14.09
N GLN A 153 1.13 -0.66 14.65
CA GLN A 153 0.22 0.40 15.02
C GLN A 153 0.79 1.74 14.61
N ALA A 154 -0.07 2.71 14.35
CA ALA A 154 0.28 4.09 14.06
C ALA A 154 -0.68 5.03 14.77
N GLU A 155 -0.16 6.17 15.22
CA GLU A 155 -0.91 7.24 15.87
C GLU A 155 -1.19 8.36 14.87
N SER A 156 -2.19 9.19 15.18
CA SER A 156 -2.53 10.41 14.42
C SER A 156 -2.64 10.18 12.90
N VAL A 157 -3.29 9.09 12.50
CA VAL A 157 -3.44 8.75 11.08
C VAL A 157 -4.47 9.67 10.44
N ARG A 158 -4.06 10.37 9.38
CA ARG A 158 -4.93 11.26 8.62
C ARG A 158 -4.72 11.05 7.13
N ALA A 159 -5.80 10.79 6.39
CA ALA A 159 -5.80 10.82 4.93
C ALA A 159 -6.64 12.01 4.45
N ALA A 160 -6.10 12.83 3.57
CA ALA A 160 -6.77 14.02 3.05
C ALA A 160 -6.42 14.28 1.59
N PHE A 161 -7.37 14.83 0.83
CA PHE A 161 -7.10 15.46 -0.45
C PHE A 161 -6.64 16.90 -0.22
N LEU A 162 -5.41 17.22 -0.59
CA LEU A 162 -4.84 18.57 -0.54
C LEU A 162 -4.66 19.12 -1.95
N LYS A 163 -4.84 20.43 -2.12
CA LYS A 163 -4.58 21.08 -3.42
C LYS A 163 -3.10 20.93 -3.77
N HIS A 164 -2.81 20.58 -5.01
CA HIS A 164 -1.42 20.55 -5.49
C HIS A 164 -0.90 22.00 -5.59
N PRO A 165 0.24 22.34 -4.95
CA PRO A 165 0.76 23.71 -4.93
C PRO A 165 1.11 24.22 -6.34
N ASP A 166 1.71 23.36 -7.15
CA ASP A 166 2.18 23.72 -8.50
C ASP A 166 1.15 23.43 -9.62
N TYR A 167 -0.13 23.24 -9.28
CA TYR A 167 -1.17 23.04 -10.29
C TYR A 167 -1.67 24.39 -10.81
N GLU A 168 -1.41 24.65 -12.09
CA GLU A 168 -1.76 25.92 -12.76
C GLU A 168 -3.18 25.96 -13.33
N GLY A 169 -3.85 24.80 -13.44
CA GLY A 169 -5.20 24.72 -14.00
C GLY A 169 -6.29 25.21 -13.03
N ALA A 170 -7.48 25.51 -13.57
CA ALA A 170 -8.66 25.67 -12.74
C ALA A 170 -9.15 24.29 -12.26
N PRO A 171 -9.38 24.06 -10.95
CA PRO A 171 -10.00 22.84 -10.48
C PRO A 171 -11.44 22.77 -11.01
N HIS A 172 -11.86 21.60 -11.50
CA HIS A 172 -13.20 21.41 -12.08
C HIS A 172 -14.33 21.71 -11.09
N LYS A 173 -14.10 21.48 -9.79
CA LYS A 173 -15.01 21.83 -8.68
C LYS A 173 -14.21 22.13 -7.42
N ASP A 174 -14.53 23.23 -6.77
CA ASP A 174 -13.98 23.57 -5.46
C ASP A 174 -14.43 22.54 -4.40
N PRO A 175 -13.61 22.31 -3.36
CA PRO A 175 -14.01 21.48 -2.24
C PRO A 175 -15.18 22.15 -1.52
N PRO A 176 -16.02 21.38 -0.81
CA PRO A 176 -17.02 21.95 0.07
C PRO A 176 -16.46 23.09 0.93
N ARG A 177 -17.12 24.26 0.92
CA ARG A 177 -16.59 25.57 1.37
C ARG A 177 -16.08 25.65 2.82
N THR A 178 -16.35 24.64 3.65
CA THR A 178 -15.94 24.56 5.07
C THR A 178 -14.56 23.95 5.32
N MET A 179 -13.81 23.56 4.28
CA MET A 179 -12.69 22.60 4.45
C MET A 179 -11.27 23.21 4.41
N GLY A 180 -11.09 24.53 4.40
CA GLY A 180 -9.75 25.16 4.45
C GLY A 180 -8.79 24.64 3.36
N ASP A 181 -7.59 24.19 3.74
CA ASP A 181 -6.52 23.74 2.83
C ASP A 181 -6.73 22.34 2.21
N GLY A 182 -7.81 21.61 2.57
CA GLY A 182 -8.12 20.33 1.93
C GLY A 182 -9.19 19.48 2.63
N PHE A 183 -9.60 18.40 1.96
CA PHE A 183 -10.68 17.53 2.41
C PHE A 183 -10.13 16.31 3.14
N ALA A 184 -10.30 16.23 4.46
CA ALA A 184 -9.93 15.05 5.24
C ALA A 184 -10.93 13.93 5.00
N ILE A 185 -10.46 12.78 4.52
CA ILE A 185 -11.29 11.59 4.24
C ILE A 185 -11.32 10.66 5.44
N LEU A 186 -10.20 10.58 6.16
CA LEU A 186 -10.02 9.71 7.30
C LEU A 186 -9.17 10.45 8.31
N GLN A 187 -9.62 10.43 9.55
CA GLN A 187 -8.83 10.85 10.70
C GLN A 187 -9.04 9.83 11.80
N SER A 188 -7.96 9.32 12.39
CA SER A 188 -8.02 8.37 13.49
C SER A 188 -6.85 8.62 14.44
N ALA A 189 -7.11 8.58 15.74
CA ALA A 189 -6.04 8.75 16.72
C ALA A 189 -5.11 7.53 16.77
N LEU A 190 -5.65 6.33 16.56
CA LEU A 190 -4.88 5.08 16.62
C LEU A 190 -5.41 4.07 15.61
N LEU A 191 -4.50 3.55 14.81
CA LEU A 191 -4.72 2.50 13.83
C LEU A 191 -3.83 1.30 14.15
N HIS A 192 -4.42 0.12 14.29
CA HIS A 192 -3.67 -1.13 14.23
C HIS A 192 -3.82 -1.76 12.85
N PHE A 193 -2.72 -2.13 12.21
CA PHE A 193 -2.74 -2.75 10.90
C PHE A 193 -2.04 -4.11 10.93
N PHE A 194 -2.61 -5.05 10.16
CA PHE A 194 -2.08 -6.38 9.96
C PHE A 194 -2.11 -6.67 8.48
N TYR A 195 -0.96 -7.01 7.90
CA TYR A 195 -0.84 -7.40 6.51
C TYR A 195 -0.21 -8.79 6.46
N HIS A 196 -0.92 -9.73 5.83
CA HIS A 196 -0.44 -11.08 5.66
C HIS A 196 -0.44 -11.45 4.18
N GLN A 197 0.69 -11.95 3.69
CA GLN A 197 0.84 -12.34 2.30
C GLN A 197 1.71 -13.59 2.18
N ASP A 198 1.22 -14.62 1.51
CA ASP A 198 2.00 -15.82 1.23
C ASP A 198 3.09 -15.55 0.19
N ILE A 199 4.31 -15.99 0.51
CA ILE A 199 5.40 -16.10 -0.44
C ILE A 199 5.13 -17.35 -1.28
N LEU A 200 4.54 -17.11 -2.44
CA LEU A 200 4.03 -18.13 -3.37
C LEU A 200 5.08 -19.19 -3.72
N GLY A 201 4.69 -20.45 -3.57
CA GLY A 201 5.42 -21.63 -4.02
C GLY A 201 5.02 -22.07 -5.43
N TYR A 202 5.20 -23.36 -5.69
CA TYR A 202 4.82 -24.00 -6.96
C TYR A 202 3.57 -24.85 -6.77
N VAL A 203 2.78 -24.99 -7.83
CA VAL A 203 1.58 -25.84 -7.83
C VAL A 203 2.01 -27.30 -7.76
N THR A 204 1.58 -28.02 -6.72
CA THR A 204 1.89 -29.44 -6.49
C THR A 204 0.83 -30.38 -7.10
N VAL A 205 -0.40 -29.89 -7.23
CA VAL A 205 -1.56 -30.59 -7.84
C VAL A 205 -1.64 -30.25 -9.34
N ASP A 206 -2.56 -30.85 -10.08
CA ASP A 206 -2.73 -30.63 -11.53
C ASP A 206 -2.99 -29.15 -11.88
N GLU A 207 -3.81 -28.46 -11.08
CA GLU A 207 -4.13 -27.04 -11.23
C GLU A 207 -4.33 -26.38 -9.85
N GLN A 208 -4.04 -25.08 -9.74
CA GLN A 208 -4.28 -24.32 -8.52
C GLN A 208 -5.78 -24.18 -8.23
N SER A 209 -6.22 -24.67 -7.07
CA SER A 209 -7.60 -24.52 -6.62
C SER A 209 -7.93 -23.07 -6.22
N THR A 210 -9.14 -22.63 -6.59
CA THR A 210 -9.71 -21.33 -6.21
C THR A 210 -10.51 -21.38 -4.90
N ALA A 211 -10.70 -22.57 -4.31
CA ALA A 211 -11.50 -22.74 -3.08
C ALA A 211 -10.68 -23.35 -1.94
N THR A 212 -9.81 -24.32 -2.25
CA THR A 212 -9.03 -25.07 -1.26
C THR A 212 -7.57 -24.63 -1.29
N GLN A 213 -6.94 -24.59 -0.11
CA GLN A 213 -5.51 -24.23 0.05
C GLN A 213 -5.12 -22.90 -0.64
N ARG A 214 -6.01 -21.92 -0.70
CA ARG A 214 -5.74 -20.62 -1.32
C ARG A 214 -4.55 -19.91 -0.66
N PRO A 215 -3.67 -19.25 -1.44
CA PRO A 215 -2.65 -18.40 -0.86
C PRO A 215 -3.30 -17.26 -0.07
N ILE A 216 -2.79 -17.01 1.12
CA ILE A 216 -3.24 -15.92 1.99
C ILE A 216 -2.76 -14.60 1.39
N TRP A 217 -3.71 -13.68 1.18
CA TRP A 217 -3.43 -12.28 0.95
C TRP A 217 -4.52 -11.48 1.65
N GLU A 218 -4.19 -10.92 2.81
CA GLU A 218 -5.16 -10.18 3.62
C GLU A 218 -4.57 -8.89 4.18
N SER A 219 -5.45 -7.91 4.41
CA SER A 219 -5.12 -6.64 5.05
C SER A 219 -6.21 -6.27 6.04
N ILE A 220 -5.85 -6.19 7.31
CA ILE A 220 -6.77 -5.89 8.40
C ILE A 220 -6.40 -4.54 8.99
N TRP A 221 -7.35 -3.62 8.97
CA TRP A 221 -7.21 -2.26 9.49
C TRP A 221 -8.18 -2.10 10.64
N ARG A 222 -7.67 -1.90 11.85
CA ARG A 222 -8.48 -1.72 13.06
C ARG A 222 -8.34 -0.29 13.54
N PHE A 223 -9.41 0.47 13.35
CA PHE A 223 -9.51 1.84 13.81
C PHE A 223 -10.05 1.85 15.23
N ASP A 224 -9.40 2.62 16.09
CA ASP A 224 -9.77 2.74 17.49
C ASP A 224 -10.49 4.08 17.75
N HIS A 225 -10.19 4.76 18.85
CA HIS A 225 -10.89 5.97 19.28
C HIS A 225 -10.66 7.16 18.33
N ASN A 226 -11.61 8.11 18.35
CA ASN A 226 -11.56 9.34 17.56
C ASN A 226 -11.40 9.10 16.06
N THR A 227 -12.08 8.08 15.55
CA THR A 227 -12.11 7.79 14.12
C THR A 227 -13.28 8.52 13.47
N VAL A 228 -12.96 9.33 12.46
CA VAL A 228 -13.92 10.04 11.62
C VAL A 228 -13.60 9.70 10.16
N ILE A 229 -14.59 9.18 9.46
CA ILE A 229 -14.53 8.90 8.03
C ILE A 229 -15.46 9.89 7.35
N SER A 230 -14.91 10.75 6.50
CA SER A 230 -15.67 11.74 5.73
C SER A 230 -15.57 11.41 4.26
N TYR A 231 -16.69 11.16 3.59
CA TYR A 231 -16.72 10.85 2.17
C TYR A 231 -17.81 11.64 1.45
N GLY A 232 -17.73 11.71 0.12
CA GLY A 232 -18.72 12.45 -0.64
C GLY A 232 -18.46 12.42 -2.15
N PRO A 233 -19.42 12.90 -2.98
CA PRO A 233 -19.28 12.91 -4.43
C PRO A 233 -18.04 13.69 -4.91
N TRP A 234 -17.65 14.75 -4.20
CA TRP A 234 -16.44 15.50 -4.52
C TRP A 234 -15.17 14.67 -4.29
N ALA A 235 -15.08 13.98 -3.13
CA ALA A 235 -13.94 13.12 -2.81
C ALA A 235 -13.83 11.94 -3.78
N GLU A 236 -14.98 11.36 -4.16
CA GLU A 236 -15.07 10.30 -5.16
C GLU A 236 -14.58 10.76 -6.54
N HIS A 237 -14.89 12.00 -6.93
CA HIS A 237 -14.39 12.57 -8.18
C HIS A 237 -12.86 12.72 -8.15
N GLN A 238 -12.27 13.22 -7.05
CA GLN A 238 -10.81 13.32 -6.92
C GLN A 238 -10.15 11.95 -6.92
N ARG A 239 -10.74 10.97 -6.22
CA ARG A 239 -10.30 9.56 -6.25
C ARG A 239 -10.29 9.02 -7.68
N ALA A 240 -11.35 9.26 -8.45
CA ALA A 240 -11.48 8.80 -9.83
C ALA A 240 -10.43 9.43 -10.76
N LEU A 241 -10.13 10.73 -10.60
CA LEU A 241 -9.08 11.42 -11.35
C LEU A 241 -7.68 10.86 -11.03
N LEU A 242 -7.38 10.65 -9.74
CA LEU A 242 -6.12 10.03 -9.34
C LEU A 242 -6.03 8.61 -9.88
N TYR A 243 -7.10 7.83 -9.77
CA TYR A 243 -7.11 6.45 -10.24
C TYR A 243 -6.90 6.38 -11.75
N SER A 244 -7.63 7.17 -12.56
CA SER A 244 -7.47 7.16 -14.01
C SER A 244 -6.09 7.64 -14.47
N PHE A 245 -5.47 8.55 -13.70
CA PHE A 245 -4.10 8.96 -13.93
C PHE A 245 -3.11 7.83 -13.65
N PHE A 246 -3.13 7.20 -12.47
CA PHE A 246 -2.16 6.15 -12.15
C PHE A 246 -2.43 4.80 -12.84
N PHE A 247 -3.68 4.55 -13.22
CA PHE A 247 -4.17 3.32 -13.83
C PHE A 247 -5.00 3.63 -15.08
N PRO A 248 -4.36 4.18 -16.13
CA PRO A 248 -5.04 4.41 -17.41
C PRO A 248 -5.49 3.09 -18.03
N SER A 249 -6.69 3.09 -18.60
CA SER A 249 -7.22 1.96 -19.36
C SER A 249 -6.39 1.73 -20.62
N ASP A 250 -6.01 0.48 -20.87
CA ASP A 250 -5.32 0.06 -22.10
C ASP A 250 -6.30 -0.28 -23.24
N TYR A 251 -7.62 -0.27 -22.95
CA TYR A 251 -8.73 -0.59 -23.86
C TYR A 251 -8.60 -1.97 -24.53
N GLN A 252 -7.81 -2.87 -23.95
CA GLN A 252 -7.65 -4.21 -24.48
C GLN A 252 -8.77 -5.13 -23.98
N THR A 253 -9.07 -6.16 -24.77
CA THR A 253 -9.90 -7.26 -24.31
C THR A 253 -9.09 -8.06 -23.29
N VAL A 254 -9.53 -8.03 -22.03
CA VAL A 254 -8.91 -8.80 -20.96
C VAL A 254 -9.11 -10.28 -21.26
N VAL A 255 -8.00 -11.00 -21.51
CA VAL A 255 -8.02 -12.46 -21.61
C VAL A 255 -8.09 -13.00 -20.17
N PRO A 256 -8.98 -13.95 -19.86
CA PRO A 256 -9.01 -14.56 -18.53
C PRO A 256 -7.65 -15.18 -18.19
N ASP A 257 -7.12 -14.87 -17.00
CA ASP A 257 -5.88 -15.48 -16.52
C ASP A 257 -6.09 -16.98 -16.32
N GLU A 258 -5.30 -17.80 -17.02
CA GLU A 258 -5.30 -19.25 -16.82
C GLU A 258 -4.69 -19.60 -15.47
N LEU A 259 -5.37 -20.46 -14.71
CA LEU A 259 -4.84 -20.94 -13.44
C LEU A 259 -3.52 -21.70 -13.66
N PRO A 260 -2.51 -21.48 -12.80
CA PRO A 260 -1.22 -22.14 -12.97
C PRO A 260 -1.39 -23.65 -12.78
N LYS A 261 -0.84 -24.40 -13.74
CA LYS A 261 -0.78 -25.87 -13.75
C LYS A 261 0.41 -26.38 -12.94
N ARG A 262 0.43 -27.69 -12.67
CA ARG A 262 1.51 -28.36 -11.94
C ARG A 262 2.91 -27.91 -12.36
N GLY A 263 3.74 -27.56 -11.38
CA GLY A 263 5.12 -27.11 -11.60
C GLY A 263 5.27 -25.63 -11.98
N LYS A 264 4.18 -24.91 -12.31
CA LYS A 264 4.21 -23.45 -12.44
C LYS A 264 4.12 -22.78 -11.07
N ARG A 265 4.59 -21.53 -10.99
CA ARG A 265 4.46 -20.70 -9.79
C ARG A 265 2.99 -20.38 -9.55
N ARG A 266 2.56 -20.47 -8.30
CA ARG A 266 1.21 -20.10 -7.87
C ARG A 266 0.96 -18.61 -8.09
N ILE A 267 -0.31 -18.22 -8.14
CA ILE A 267 -0.75 -16.81 -8.20
C ILE A 267 -1.64 -16.48 -7.00
N HIS A 268 -1.66 -15.22 -6.55
CA HIS A 268 -2.69 -14.80 -5.60
C HIS A 268 -4.03 -14.70 -6.33
N ILE A 269 -5.09 -15.20 -5.69
CA ILE A 269 -6.44 -15.25 -6.30
C ILE A 269 -7.34 -14.16 -5.74
N MET A 270 -7.12 -13.75 -4.49
CA MET A 270 -8.05 -12.88 -3.79
C MET A 270 -7.31 -12.13 -2.70
N HIS A 271 -7.60 -10.83 -2.58
CA HIS A 271 -7.18 -9.99 -1.47
C HIS A 271 -8.37 -9.77 -0.53
N ASP A 272 -8.27 -10.30 0.69
CA ASP A 272 -9.26 -10.09 1.75
C ASP A 272 -8.89 -8.82 2.54
N VAL A 273 -9.67 -7.76 2.38
CA VAL A 273 -9.51 -6.52 3.15
C VAL A 273 -10.59 -6.45 4.23
N ARG A 274 -10.18 -6.34 5.49
CA ARG A 274 -11.08 -6.17 6.63
C ARG A 274 -10.82 -4.84 7.31
N ILE A 275 -11.85 -4.03 7.43
CA ILE A 275 -11.83 -2.80 8.22
C ILE A 275 -12.66 -3.06 9.47
N SER A 276 -12.09 -2.86 10.64
CA SER A 276 -12.78 -3.03 11.94
C SER A 276 -12.79 -1.70 12.68
N LEU A 277 -13.98 -1.29 13.09
CA LEU A 277 -14.21 -0.10 13.91
C LEU A 277 -14.36 -0.57 15.36
N LEU A 278 -13.27 -0.54 16.13
CA LEU A 278 -13.23 -1.09 17.49
C LEU A 278 -14.03 -0.24 18.48
N LYS A 279 -14.20 1.05 18.17
CA LYS A 279 -14.90 2.05 18.97
C LYS A 279 -15.88 2.82 18.11
N GLU A 280 -16.65 3.68 18.77
CA GLU A 280 -17.60 4.56 18.11
C GLU A 280 -16.86 5.40 17.05
N THR A 281 -17.34 5.31 15.81
CA THR A 281 -16.75 5.96 14.64
C THR A 281 -17.81 6.81 13.98
N ALA A 282 -17.47 8.06 13.69
CA ALA A 282 -18.33 8.93 12.90
C ALA A 282 -18.08 8.69 11.41
N VAL A 283 -19.16 8.49 10.65
CA VAL A 283 -19.12 8.38 9.19
C VAL A 283 -20.00 9.48 8.62
N ASP A 284 -19.35 10.47 8.02
CA ASP A 284 -19.99 11.66 7.47
C ASP A 284 -19.99 11.59 5.95
N ILE A 285 -21.18 11.59 5.36
CA ILE A 285 -21.36 11.63 3.91
C ILE A 285 -21.75 13.04 3.51
N TRP A 286 -20.81 13.76 2.92
CA TRP A 286 -20.96 15.14 2.47
C TRP A 286 -21.45 15.18 1.03
N PHE A 287 -22.45 16.00 0.73
CA PHE A 287 -22.96 16.20 -0.62
C PHE A 287 -23.44 17.63 -0.82
N MET A 288 -23.46 18.06 -2.07
CA MET A 288 -23.91 19.40 -2.44
C MET A 288 -25.36 19.35 -2.90
N ARG A 289 -26.21 20.21 -2.35
CA ARG A 289 -27.56 20.48 -2.84
C ARG A 289 -27.58 21.89 -3.42
N GLY A 290 -27.37 21.99 -4.74
CA GLY A 290 -27.05 23.27 -5.37
C GLY A 290 -25.70 23.79 -4.83
N ASP A 291 -25.70 25.00 -4.28
CA ASP A 291 -24.52 25.62 -3.66
C ASP A 291 -24.41 25.40 -2.14
N GLN A 292 -25.36 24.68 -1.53
CA GLN A 292 -25.35 24.37 -0.10
C GLN A 292 -24.70 23.02 0.16
N LEU A 293 -23.81 22.99 1.15
CA LEU A 293 -23.20 21.76 1.65
C LEU A 293 -24.11 21.13 2.70
N GLU A 294 -24.58 19.92 2.41
CA GLU A 294 -25.33 19.08 3.35
C GLU A 294 -24.49 17.83 3.70
N SER A 295 -24.77 17.24 4.85
CA SER A 295 -24.10 16.04 5.32
C SER A 295 -25.07 15.08 5.98
N VAL A 296 -24.92 13.79 5.68
CA VAL A 296 -25.52 12.71 6.46
C VAL A 296 -24.49 12.26 7.48
N HIS A 297 -24.78 12.52 8.74
CA HIS A 297 -23.97 12.07 9.87
C HIS A 297 -24.48 10.71 10.35
N SER A 298 -23.63 9.70 10.26
CA SER A 298 -23.90 8.36 10.77
C SER A 298 -22.89 8.01 11.84
N ARG A 299 -23.33 7.27 12.87
CA ARG A 299 -22.43 6.75 13.90
C ARG A 299 -22.42 5.23 13.86
N CYS A 300 -21.26 4.66 13.63
CA CYS A 300 -21.05 3.22 13.69
C CYS A 300 -20.74 2.81 15.13
N GLN A 301 -21.51 1.86 15.64
CA GLN A 301 -21.31 1.32 16.98
C GLN A 301 -20.01 0.49 17.06
N PRO A 302 -19.41 0.37 18.26
CA PRO A 302 -18.22 -0.45 18.48
C PRO A 302 -18.40 -1.89 17.99
N GLY A 303 -17.35 -2.45 17.37
CA GLY A 303 -17.34 -3.81 16.84
C GLY A 303 -17.88 -3.94 15.42
N SER A 304 -18.21 -2.83 14.76
CA SER A 304 -18.60 -2.83 13.34
C SER A 304 -17.44 -3.28 12.45
N THR A 305 -17.72 -4.09 11.43
CA THR A 305 -16.72 -4.60 10.50
C THR A 305 -17.19 -4.47 9.05
N ILE A 306 -16.25 -4.17 8.16
CA ILE A 306 -16.46 -4.09 6.71
C ILE A 306 -15.46 -5.08 6.10
N ASP A 307 -15.99 -6.12 5.47
CA ASP A 307 -15.20 -7.14 4.77
C ASP A 307 -15.35 -6.91 3.27
N VAL A 308 -14.23 -6.68 2.59
CA VAL A 308 -14.12 -6.46 1.15
C VAL A 308 -13.25 -7.55 0.55
N ARG A 309 -13.73 -8.18 -0.52
CA ARG A 309 -12.98 -9.19 -1.27
C ARG A 309 -12.71 -8.67 -2.67
N GLN A 310 -11.43 -8.54 -3.01
CA GLN A 310 -11.01 -8.21 -4.35
C GLN A 310 -10.44 -9.46 -5.02
N PHE A 311 -11.00 -9.82 -6.18
CA PHE A 311 -10.53 -10.91 -7.03
C PHE A 311 -9.63 -10.37 -8.14
#